data_AF-A0A3D1BIN2-F1
#
_entry.id   AF-A0A3D1BIN2-F1
#
_cell.length_a   1.000
_cell.length_b   1.000
_cell.length_c   1.000
_cell.angle_alpha   90.00
_cell.angle_beta   90.00
_cell.angle_gamma   90.00
#
_symmetry.space_group_name_H-M   'P 1'
#
loop_
_entity.id
_entity.type
_entity.pdbx_description
1 polymer ?
#
loop_
_entity_poly.entity_id
_entity_poly.type
_entity_poly.pdbx_seq_one_letter_code
_entity_poly.pdbx_strand_id
1 'polypeptide(L)'
;ESCDDVDIFPSQIYLCGGGALLPEIKEVMMEFPWKRLLPFPVVPQTKIYSPNLLSNITDSSGKLKNIYDITPASLAKFAYDQEIEKKNINIVGGN
;
A
#
# COMPACT_ATOMS: atom_id res chain seq x y z
N GLU A 1 -9.75 -16.04 6.60
CA GLU A 1 -10.02 -15.40 7.90
C GLU A 1 -10.88 -14.18 7.65
N SER A 2 -11.98 -14.02 8.40
CA SER A 2 -12.75 -12.77 8.45
C SER A 2 -12.09 -11.83 9.45
N CYS A 3 -12.29 -10.52 9.30
CA CYS A 3 -11.74 -9.51 10.20
C CYS A 3 -12.66 -9.26 11.40
N ASP A 4 -13.29 -10.29 11.95
CA ASP A 4 -14.35 -10.16 12.96
C ASP A 4 -13.83 -9.62 14.31
N ASP A 5 -12.54 -9.77 14.58
CA ASP A 5 -11.86 -9.28 15.79
C ASP A 5 -11.43 -7.80 15.71
N VAL A 6 -11.75 -7.10 14.61
CA VAL A 6 -11.35 -5.70 14.42
C VAL A 6 -12.46 -4.76 14.85
N ASP A 7 -12.33 -4.21 16.05
CA ASP A 7 -13.32 -3.27 16.63
C ASP A 7 -13.47 -1.96 15.82
N ILE A 8 -12.37 -1.47 15.24
CA ILE A 8 -12.31 -0.18 14.54
C ILE A 8 -11.37 -0.29 13.33
N PHE A 9 -11.87 0.06 12.15
CA PHE A 9 -11.07 0.14 10.93
C PHE A 9 -10.34 1.48 10.76
N PRO A 10 -9.15 1.48 10.13
CA PRO A 10 -8.36 2.68 9.91
C PRO A 10 -9.07 3.67 8.96
N SER A 11 -8.94 4.97 9.20
CA SER A 11 -9.58 6.01 8.39
C SER A 11 -8.90 6.27 7.03
N GLN A 12 -7.92 5.46 6.65
CA GLN A 12 -7.10 5.64 5.44
C GLN A 12 -7.03 4.33 4.68
N ILE A 13 -7.42 4.36 3.40
CA ILE A 13 -7.34 3.22 2.50
C ILE A 13 -6.35 3.55 1.40
N TYR A 14 -5.37 2.67 1.20
CA TYR A 14 -4.42 2.78 0.10
C TYR A 14 -4.77 1.77 -0.99
N LEU A 15 -5.06 2.27 -2.18
CA LEU A 15 -5.24 1.46 -3.38
C LEU A 15 -3.92 1.31 -4.11
N CYS A 16 -3.62 0.11 -4.58
CA CYS A 16 -2.40 -0.21 -5.30
C CYS A 16 -2.67 -1.27 -6.39
N GLY A 17 -1.70 -1.51 -7.26
CA GLY A 17 -1.84 -2.53 -8.32
C GLY A 17 -2.70 -2.09 -9.51
N GLY A 18 -2.96 -3.02 -10.43
CA GLY A 18 -3.72 -2.73 -11.65
C GLY A 18 -5.21 -2.42 -11.40
N GLY A 19 -5.82 -3.04 -10.38
CA GLY A 19 -7.23 -2.80 -10.02
C GLY A 19 -7.50 -1.38 -9.52
N ALA A 20 -6.47 -0.68 -9.02
CA ALA A 20 -6.59 0.73 -8.63
C ALA A 20 -6.78 1.68 -9.81
N LEU A 21 -6.60 1.20 -11.05
CA LEU A 21 -6.80 1.97 -12.29
C LEU A 21 -8.20 1.81 -12.90
N LEU A 22 -9.08 1.02 -12.27
CA LEU A 22 -10.46 0.90 -12.74
C LEU A 22 -11.12 2.29 -12.75
N PRO A 23 -11.72 2.73 -13.88
CA PRO A 23 -12.19 4.11 -14.03
C PRO A 23 -13.14 4.56 -12.92
N GLU A 24 -14.02 3.66 -12.46
CA GLU A 24 -15.06 3.95 -11.48
C GLU A 24 -14.65 3.67 -10.02
N ILE A 25 -13.41 3.26 -9.77
CA ILE A 25 -13.01 2.83 -8.41
C ILE A 25 -13.14 3.97 -7.41
N LYS A 26 -12.85 5.21 -7.82
CA LYS A 26 -12.89 6.36 -6.95
C LYS A 26 -14.32 6.71 -6.58
N GLU A 27 -15.23 6.68 -7.55
CA GLU A 27 -16.66 6.92 -7.41
C GLU A 27 -17.27 5.92 -6.44
N VAL A 28 -17.04 4.62 -6.67
CA VAL A 28 -17.56 3.54 -5.80
C VAL A 28 -17.04 3.69 -4.38
N MET A 29 -15.75 4.02 -4.21
CA MET A 29 -15.16 4.23 -2.88
C MET A 29 -15.75 5.45 -2.15
N MET A 30 -16.23 6.47 -2.87
CA MET A 30 -16.90 7.64 -2.27
C MET A 30 -18.36 7.36 -1.93
N GLU A 31 -19.06 6.58 -2.75
CA GLU A 31 -20.49 6.28 -2.59
C GLU A 31 -20.76 5.13 -1.59
N PHE A 32 -19.75 4.30 -1.32
CA PHE A 32 -19.91 3.17 -0.41
C PHE A 32 -20.30 3.64 1.01
N PRO A 33 -21.33 3.04 1.63
CA PRO A 33 -21.84 3.47 2.93
C PRO A 33 -20.99 2.94 4.10
N TRP A 34 -19.71 3.32 4.14
CA TRP A 34 -18.68 2.78 5.05
C TRP A 34 -19.13 2.66 6.50
N LYS A 35 -19.57 3.76 7.10
CA LYS A 35 -19.98 3.81 8.51
C LYS A 35 -21.23 2.99 8.84
N ARG A 36 -22.06 2.70 7.84
CA ARG A 36 -23.31 1.95 8.03
C ARG A 36 -23.07 0.45 7.99
N LEU A 37 -22.10 0.00 7.19
CA LEU A 37 -21.86 -1.41 6.93
C LEU A 37 -20.62 -1.97 7.63
N LEU A 38 -19.67 -1.11 8.02
CA LEU A 38 -18.37 -1.50 8.55
C LEU A 38 -17.98 -0.59 9.73
N PRO A 39 -17.16 -1.07 10.69
CA PRO A 39 -16.72 -0.33 11.88
C PRO A 39 -15.69 0.77 11.58
N PHE A 40 -15.97 1.65 10.62
CA PHE A 40 -15.17 2.87 10.39
C PHE A 40 -15.69 4.02 11.27
N PRO A 41 -14.81 4.74 11.99
CA PRO A 41 -15.22 5.88 12.83
C PRO A 41 -15.65 7.09 11.98
N VAL A 42 -15.06 7.22 10.78
CA VAL A 42 -15.32 8.27 9.78
C VAL A 42 -15.32 7.65 8.38
N VAL A 43 -15.85 8.35 7.37
CA VAL A 43 -15.68 7.90 5.98
C VAL A 43 -14.17 7.88 5.66
N PRO A 44 -13.60 6.73 5.22
CA PRO A 44 -12.18 6.62 5.00
C PRO A 44 -11.71 7.48 3.82
N GLN A 45 -10.51 8.04 3.94
CA GLN A 45 -9.84 8.72 2.84
C GLN A 45 -9.09 7.70 1.98
N THR A 46 -9.47 7.60 0.71
CA THR A 46 -8.81 6.77 -0.28
C THR A 46 -7.61 7.48 -0.92
N LYS A 47 -6.47 6.82 -0.98
CA LYS A 47 -5.22 7.30 -1.61
C LYS A 47 -4.66 6.23 -2.54
N ILE A 48 -3.91 6.64 -3.56
CA ILE A 48 -3.12 5.72 -4.38
C ILE A 48 -1.75 5.51 -3.72
N TYR A 49 -1.29 4.26 -3.66
CA TYR A 49 0.05 3.90 -3.22
C TYR A 49 0.90 3.52 -4.44
N SER A 50 1.82 4.40 -4.81
CA SER A 50 2.67 4.30 -6.00
C SER A 50 4.14 4.00 -5.63
N PRO A 51 4.96 3.52 -6.58
CA PRO A 51 6.36 3.15 -6.33
C PRO A 51 7.21 4.19 -5.61
N ASN A 52 6.99 5.48 -5.87
CA ASN A 52 7.73 6.58 -5.24
C ASN A 52 7.42 6.77 -3.73
N LEU A 53 6.40 6.10 -3.20
CA LEU A 53 6.08 6.08 -1.76
C LEU A 53 6.76 4.91 -1.03
N LEU A 54 7.43 4.01 -1.75
CA LEU A 54 8.12 2.87 -1.16
C LEU A 54 9.42 3.35 -0.49
N SER A 55 9.46 3.28 0.84
CA SER A 55 10.60 3.75 1.64
C SER A 55 11.88 2.94 1.40
N ASN A 56 13.02 3.60 1.53
CA ASN A 56 14.36 2.99 1.48
C ASN A 56 14.67 2.27 0.16
N ILE A 57 14.05 2.73 -0.94
CA ILE A 57 14.34 2.28 -2.31
C ILE A 57 14.51 3.50 -3.21
N THR A 58 15.58 3.49 -4.00
CA THR A 58 15.84 4.48 -5.05
C THR A 58 15.81 3.77 -6.40
N ASP A 59 14.86 4.11 -7.27
CA ASP A 59 14.82 3.59 -8.64
C ASP A 59 15.74 4.41 -9.57
N SER A 60 17.01 3.98 -9.68
CA SER A 60 17.96 4.58 -10.62
C SER A 60 17.69 4.23 -12.09
N SER A 61 16.86 3.20 -12.35
CA SER A 61 16.51 2.79 -13.71
C SER A 61 15.40 3.63 -14.32
N GLY A 62 14.62 4.32 -13.49
CA GLY A 62 13.46 5.10 -13.89
C GLY A 62 12.35 4.26 -14.53
N LYS A 63 12.28 2.96 -14.22
CA LYS A 63 11.31 2.03 -14.82
C LYS A 63 10.04 1.86 -13.99
N LEU A 64 10.08 2.16 -12.69
CA LEU A 64 8.92 2.04 -11.79
C LEU A 64 8.00 3.26 -11.94
N LYS A 65 7.31 3.36 -13.08
CA LYS A 65 6.52 4.55 -13.47
C LYS A 65 5.03 4.39 -13.18
N ASN A 66 4.53 3.16 -13.15
CA ASN A 66 3.11 2.88 -13.13
C ASN A 66 2.65 2.51 -11.72
N ILE A 67 1.36 2.74 -11.44
CA ILE A 67 0.75 2.37 -10.16
C ILE A 67 0.86 0.86 -9.92
N TYR A 68 0.74 0.03 -10.96
CA TYR A 68 0.86 -1.42 -10.82
C TYR A 68 2.29 -1.93 -10.59
N ASP A 69 3.31 -1.09 -10.79
CA ASP A 69 4.70 -1.47 -10.52
C ASP A 69 4.97 -1.59 -9.01
N ILE A 70 4.11 -0.99 -8.17
CA ILE A 70 4.26 -1.05 -6.70
C ILE A 70 4.15 -2.47 -6.16
N THR A 71 3.31 -3.32 -6.75
CA THR A 71 3.08 -4.69 -6.27
C THR A 71 4.35 -5.54 -6.41
N PRO A 72 4.98 -5.68 -7.59
CA PRO A 72 6.24 -6.38 -7.71
C PRO A 72 7.39 -5.68 -6.97
N ALA A 73 7.43 -4.33 -6.94
CA ALA A 73 8.47 -3.60 -6.21
C ALA A 73 8.41 -3.85 -4.69
N SER A 74 7.22 -3.86 -4.11
CA SER A 74 7.01 -4.12 -2.67
C SER A 74 7.37 -5.55 -2.30
N LEU A 75 7.06 -6.52 -3.17
CA LEU A 75 7.45 -7.91 -2.96
C LEU A 75 8.97 -8.10 -3.04
N ALA A 76 9.63 -7.46 -4.01
CA ALA A 76 11.08 -7.46 -4.12
C ALA A 76 11.74 -6.82 -2.88
N LYS A 77 11.19 -5.71 -2.40
CA LYS A 77 11.61 -5.07 -1.15
C LYS A 77 11.48 -6.02 0.04
N PHE A 78 10.32 -6.65 0.20
CA PHE A 78 10.08 -7.58 1.29
C PHE A 78 11.11 -8.72 1.30
N ALA A 79 11.36 -9.33 0.14
CA ALA A 79 12.38 -10.38 0.02
C ALA A 79 13.79 -9.86 0.36
N TYR A 80 14.15 -8.66 -0.10
CA TYR A 80 15.42 -8.03 0.23
C TYR A 80 15.58 -7.77 1.74
N ASP A 81 14.57 -7.17 2.38
CA ASP A 81 14.58 -6.84 3.80
C ASP A 81 14.75 -8.12 4.65
N GLN A 82 14.04 -9.20 4.28
CA GLN A 82 14.16 -10.52 4.93
C GLN A 82 15.57 -11.11 4.82
N GLU A 83 16.23 -10.99 3.66
CA GLU A 83 17.58 -11.50 3.47
C GLU A 83 18.65 -10.67 4.20
N ILE A 84 18.44 -9.36 4.32
CA ILE A 84 19.32 -8.47 5.10
C ILE A 84 19.20 -8.78 6.60
N GLU A 85 17.98 -8.94 7.10
CA GLU A 85 17.70 -9.30 8.49
C GLU A 85 18.36 -10.63 8.87
N LYS A 86 18.17 -11.68 8.05
CA LYS A 86 18.79 -13.00 8.27
C LYS A 86 20.31 -12.95 8.38
N LYS A 87 20.95 -12.07 7.62
CA LYS A 87 22.42 -11.94 7.61
C LYS A 87 22.95 -11.07 8.76
N ASN A 88 22.09 -10.52 9.63
CA ASN A 88 22.45 -9.54 10.66
C ASN A 88 23.25 -8.35 10.07
N ILE A 89 23.05 -8.02 8.80
CA ILE A 89 23.75 -6.91 8.17
C ILE A 89 22.94 -5.65 8.47
N ASN A 90 23.33 -4.90 9.49
CA ASN A 90 22.84 -3.53 9.68
C ASN A 90 23.46 -2.63 8.60
N ILE A 91 22.85 -2.61 7.41
CA ILE A 91 23.18 -1.59 6.42
C ILE A 91 22.48 -0.31 6.85
N VAL A 92 23.16 0.47 7.68
CA VAL A 92 22.81 1.87 7.92
C VAL A 92 23.04 2.60 6.60
N GLY A 93 21.95 2.91 5.88
CA GLY A 93 21.99 3.80 4.74
C GLY A 93 22.49 5.17 5.21
N GLY A 94 23.63 5.61 4.67
CA GLY A 94 24.26 6.88 5.02
C GLY A 94 23.40 8.11 4.65
N ASN A 95 23.57 9.15 5.47
CA ASN A 95 23.03 10.53 5.47
C ASN A 95 22.09 10.94 4.33
#